data_AF-C0B6Q0-F1
#
_entry.id   AF-C0B6Q0-F1
#
_cell.length_a   1.000
_cell.length_b   1.000
_cell.length_c   1.000
_cell.angle_alpha   90.00
_cell.angle_beta   90.00
_cell.angle_gamma   90.00
#
_symmetry.space_group_name_H-M   'P 1'
#
loop_
_entity.id
_entity.type
_entity.pdbx_description
1 polymer ?
#
loop_
_entity_poly.entity_id
_entity_poly.type
_entity_poly.pdbx_seq_one_letter_code
_entity_poly.pdbx_strand_id
1 'polypeptide(L)' 'MAGTDTGDEAKGFGVSNVNQRIKYYYGEEYGVFFESKENEGTNATIIIAAKNIQLLS' A
#
# COMPACT_ATOMS: atom_id res chain seq x y z
N MET A 1 17.03 -13.91 20.11
CA MET A 1 15.63 -13.45 20.24
C MET A 1 15.34 -12.65 18.99
N ALA A 2 14.82 -13.31 17.95
CA ALA A 2 14.50 -12.65 16.69
C ALA A 2 13.27 -11.77 16.95
N GLY A 3 13.43 -10.46 16.78
CA GLY A 3 12.34 -9.50 16.95
C GLY A 3 11.20 -9.88 16.01
N THR A 4 10.04 -10.19 16.59
CA THR A 4 8.78 -10.14 15.87
C THR A 4 8.47 -8.67 15.65
N ASP A 5 9.10 -8.08 14.65
CA ASP A 5 8.67 -6.79 14.11
C ASP A 5 7.36 -7.06 13.36
N THR A 6 6.27 -7.16 14.12
CA THR A 6 4.92 -7.08 13.57
C THR A 6 4.86 -5.72 12.90
N GLY A 7 4.90 -5.70 11.56
CA GLY A 7 5.04 -4.52 10.69
C GLY A 7 3.93 -3.46 10.79
N ASP A 8 3.38 -3.26 11.98
CA ASP A 8 2.41 -2.24 12.35
C ASP A 8 3.08 -0.96 12.86
N GLU A 9 4.31 -1.02 13.41
CA GLU A 9 4.93 0.15 14.06
C GLU A 9 5.74 1.06 13.11
N ALA A 10 6.10 0.60 11.92
CA ALA A 10 6.75 1.40 10.88
C ALA A 10 5.75 2.07 9.90
N LYS A 11 4.49 2.22 10.31
CA LYS A 11 3.45 2.94 9.57
C LYS A 11 3.74 4.45 9.61
N GLY A 12 4.75 4.89 8.87
CA GLY A 12 5.04 6.31 8.68
C GLY A 12 3.75 7.06 8.35
N PHE A 13 3.50 8.16 9.08
CA PHE A 13 2.25 8.92 9.01
C PHE A 13 1.76 9.16 7.57
N GLY A 14 2.68 9.39 6.63
CA GLY A 14 2.37 9.56 5.21
C GLY A 14 1.69 8.35 4.57
N VAL A 15 2.27 7.16 4.69
CA VAL A 15 1.77 5.93 4.04
C VAL A 15 0.42 5.53 4.63
N SER A 16 0.26 5.61 5.94
CA SER A 16 -1.00 5.28 6.61
C SER A 16 -2.14 6.19 6.14
N ASN A 17 -1.89 7.49 6.04
CA ASN A 17 -2.89 8.44 5.55
C ASN A 17 -3.25 8.18 4.07
N VAL A 18 -2.26 7.82 3.23
CA VAL A 18 -2.52 7.43 1.84
C VAL A 18 -3.37 6.16 1.78
N ASN A 19 -3.00 5.11 2.51
CA ASN A 19 -3.73 3.85 2.53
C ASN A 19 -5.17 4.02 3.04
N GLN A 20 -5.36 4.77 4.12
CA GLN A 20 -6.69 5.11 4.67
C GLN A 20 -7.56 5.83 3.64
N ARG A 21 -7.01 6.82 2.93
CA ARG A 21 -7.77 7.56 1.91
C ARG A 21 -8.13 6.68 0.74
N ILE A 22 -7.20 5.87 0.22
CA ILE A 22 -7.48 4.96 -0.89
C ILE A 22 -8.62 4.01 -0.52
N LYS A 23 -8.56 3.39 0.67
CA LYS A 23 -9.61 2.50 1.16
C LYS A 23 -10.96 3.20 1.30
N TYR A 24 -10.95 4.42 1.86
CA TYR A 24 -12.15 5.24 1.99
C TYR A 24 -12.82 5.56 0.65
N TYR A 25 -12.03 5.82 -0.40
CA TYR A 25 -12.56 6.19 -1.72
C TYR A 25 -12.95 5.00 -2.61
N TYR A 26 -12.26 3.87 -2.49
CA TYR A 26 -12.36 2.77 -3.45
C TYR A 26 -12.83 1.44 -2.87
N GLY A 27 -12.74 1.23 -1.55
CA GLY A 27 -13.04 -0.04 -0.89
C GLY A 27 -11.83 -0.66 -0.20
N GLU A 28 -12.06 -1.60 0.72
CA GLU A 28 -11.00 -2.24 1.52
C GLU A 28 -10.06 -3.13 0.69
N GLU A 29 -10.48 -3.54 -0.50
CA GLU A 29 -9.65 -4.30 -1.45
C GLU A 29 -8.57 -3.44 -2.15
N TYR A 30 -8.67 -2.11 -2.02
CA TYR A 30 -7.68 -1.15 -2.54
C TYR A 30 -6.75 -0.68 -1.43
N GLY A 31 -5.59 -0.13 -1.79
CA GLY A 31 -4.66 0.39 -0.79
C GLY A 31 -3.19 0.32 -1.19
N VAL A 32 -2.34 0.35 -0.18
CA VAL A 32 -0.89 0.18 -0.28
C VAL A 32 -0.48 -1.15 0.35
N PHE A 33 0.28 -1.95 -0.38
CA PHE A 33 0.74 -3.28 0.02
C PHE A 33 2.26 -3.33 -0.01
N PHE A 34 2.86 -4.08 0.91
CA PHE A 34 4.30 -4.16 1.06
C PHE A 34 4.76 -5.60 1.07
N GLU A 35 5.80 -5.88 0.30
CA GLU A 35 6.54 -7.13 0.33
C GLU A 35 8.02 -6.79 0.50
N SER A 36 8.64 -7.28 1.57
CA SER A 36 10.05 -7.01 1.86
C SER A 36 10.81 -8.32 2.02
N LYS A 37 12.04 -8.33 1.52
CA LYS A 37 12.99 -9.42 1.76
C LYS A 37 14.31 -8.82 2.20
N GLU A 38 14.85 -9.38 3.28
CA GLU A 38 16.10 -8.92 3.87
C GLU A 38 17.22 -8.94 2.82
N ASN A 39 18.01 -7.87 2.77
CA ASN A 39 19.08 -7.67 1.77
C ASN A 39 18.61 -7.53 0.30
N GLU A 40 17.31 -7.51 0.02
CA GLU A 40 16.75 -7.31 -1.33
C GLU A 40 15.91 -6.04 -1.45
N GLY A 41 15.44 -5.51 -0.32
CA GLY A 41 14.68 -4.26 -0.26
C GLY A 41 13.20 -4.48 -0.02
N THR A 42 12.39 -3.48 -0.39
CA THR A 42 10.94 -3.46 -0.19
C THR A 42 10.22 -3.08 -1.48
N ASN A 43 9.30 -3.91 -1.91
CA ASN A 43 8.33 -3.60 -2.95
C ASN A 43 7.09 -2.99 -2.33
N ALA A 44 6.69 -1.82 -2.81
CA ALA A 44 5.45 -1.16 -2.44
C ALA A 44 4.51 -1.13 -3.64
N THR A 45 3.32 -1.73 -3.50
CA THR A 45 2.31 -1.81 -4.54
C THR A 45 1.10 -0.97 -4.15
N ILE A 46 0.64 -0.11 -5.06
CA ILE A 46 -0.56 0.72 -4.88
C ILE A 46 -1.65 0.24 -5.83
N ILE A 47 -2.82 -0.10 -5.30
CA ILE A 47 -3.99 -0.51 -6.10
C ILE A 47 -5.07 0.56 -5.95
N ILE A 48 -5.52 1.11 -7.08
CA ILE A 48 -6.61 2.10 -7.17
C ILE A 48 -7.49 1.79 -8.38
N ALA A 49 -8.78 2.15 -8.32
CA ALA A 49 -9.68 1.97 -9.45
C ALA A 49 -9.39 3.01 -10.54
N ALA A 50 -9.25 2.56 -11.78
CA ALA A 50 -9.14 3.46 -12.93
C ALA A 50 -10.49 4.15 -13.18
N LYS A 51 -10.46 5.48 -13.32
CA LYS A 51 -11.60 6.31 -13.72
C LYS A 51 -11.24 7.09 -14.97
N ASN A 52 -12.23 7.34 -15.84
CA ASN A 52 -12.05 8.07 -17.10
C ASN A 52 -11.01 7.43 -18.03
N ILE A 53 -11.08 6.11 -18.22
CA ILE A 53 -10.30 5.46 -19.27
C ILE A 53 -10.89 5.90 -20.61
N GLN A 54 -10.22 6.84 -21.28
CA GLN A 54 -10.43 7.02 -22.71
C GLN A 54 -9.76 5.85 -23.41
N LEU A 55 -10.56 4.95 -24.00
CA LEU A 55 -10.01 4.00 -24.95
C LEU A 55 -9.45 4.81 -26.11
N LEU A 56 -8.15 4.65 -26.35
CA LEU A 56 -7.52 5.11 -27.58
C LEU A 56 -8.17 4.31 -28.71
N SER A 57 -8.99 4.99 -29.52
CA SER A 57 -9.53 4.48 -30.78
C SER A 57 -8.46 4.45 -31.86
#